data_AF-A0A7W8N9B2-F1
#
_entry.id   AF-A0A7W8N9B2-F1
#
_cell.length_a   1.000
_cell.length_b   1.000
_cell.length_c   1.000
_cell.angle_alpha   90.00
_cell.angle_beta   90.00
_cell.angle_gamma   90.00
#
_symmetry.space_group_name_H-M   'P 1'
#
loop_
_entity.id
_entity.type
_entity.pdbx_description
1 polymer ?
#
loop_
_entity_poly.entity_id
_entity_poly.type
_entity_poly.pdbx_seq_one_letter_code
_entity_poly.pdbx_strand_id
1 'polypeptide(L)'
;MDDPILTTGEAALLLGVSIRTVQTWIEQDVIDSWKTPGGHRRVRRSAVLALRERLIARNDEAVIPLLVLTDGESGLQPMELLRLVPNARITTCGDALSFLIEAGHQKPDVLIIEIAHSDWGRLAMLRRILQSRPLAHARIVLITTMHLEQIKIDVGDHPRMQVLPPTHSQEQLLEAISLPPQRQETGLLTYPVPTNEESRLRALEKSHVLTRGEQHELNDIVIAAAELLQMPIALVTILSSDRQWFKARHGLTVTDTPRAWAFCNYTIMQNGIFVLEDAILDQRFSSNPLVTEEPSIRFYAGIAIRDADGYPLGALCVLDRHPRSIASEQQDKLVALARLASEKIDQYAYQS
;
A
#
# COMPACT_ATOMS: atom_id res chain seq x y z
N MET A 1 42.47 -15.01 -1.44
CA MET A 1 41.75 -13.81 -1.92
C MET A 1 41.17 -13.14 -0.70
N ASP A 2 41.49 -11.87 -0.47
CA ASP A 2 40.97 -11.14 0.69
C ASP A 2 39.45 -11.03 0.63
N ASP A 3 38.77 -11.45 1.70
CA ASP A 3 37.33 -11.27 1.89
C ASP A 3 37.08 -9.98 2.69
N PRO A 4 36.64 -8.89 2.02
CA PRO A 4 36.54 -7.59 2.67
C PRO A 4 35.61 -7.60 3.88
N ILE A 5 36.03 -6.91 4.92
CA ILE A 5 35.26 -6.76 6.16
C ILE A 5 34.36 -5.54 6.00
N LEU A 6 33.06 -5.73 6.21
CA LEU A 6 32.05 -4.69 6.08
C LEU A 6 31.51 -4.26 7.44
N THR A 7 31.16 -2.99 7.54
CA THR A 7 30.27 -2.47 8.56
C THR A 7 28.85 -2.95 8.32
N THR A 8 28.01 -2.90 9.36
CA THR A 8 26.58 -3.16 9.25
C THR A 8 25.89 -2.21 8.24
N GLY A 9 26.36 -0.96 8.13
CA GLY A 9 25.85 0.01 7.16
C GLY A 9 26.17 -0.36 5.72
N GLU A 10 27.40 -0.77 5.44
CA GLU A 10 27.81 -1.23 4.10
C GLU A 10 27.13 -2.55 3.71
N ALA A 11 26.93 -3.45 4.67
CA ALA A 11 26.17 -4.68 4.44
C ALA A 11 24.70 -4.38 4.11
N ALA A 12 24.08 -3.42 4.80
CA ALA A 12 22.72 -2.96 4.53
C ALA A 12 22.58 -2.36 3.13
N LEU A 13 23.54 -1.53 2.73
CA LEU A 13 23.62 -0.97 1.39
C LEU A 13 23.73 -2.06 0.31
N LEU A 14 24.57 -3.08 0.52
CA LEU A 14 24.75 -4.18 -0.44
C LEU A 14 23.54 -5.13 -0.55
N LEU A 15 22.78 -5.26 0.53
CA LEU A 15 21.56 -6.07 0.59
C LEU A 15 20.30 -5.29 0.15
N GLY A 16 20.39 -3.97 0.02
CA GLY A 16 19.24 -3.11 -0.30
C GLY A 16 18.20 -3.07 0.82
N VAL A 17 18.61 -3.26 2.07
CA VAL A 17 17.73 -3.28 3.25
C VAL A 17 18.18 -2.26 4.30
N SER A 18 17.36 -2.02 5.33
CA SER A 18 17.75 -1.10 6.41
C SER A 18 18.91 -1.63 7.25
N ILE A 19 19.69 -0.74 7.87
CA ILE A 19 20.76 -1.11 8.82
C ILE A 19 20.21 -1.97 9.96
N ARG A 20 19.00 -1.65 10.44
CA ARG A 20 18.31 -2.38 11.50
C ARG A 20 17.97 -3.82 11.09
N THR A 21 17.55 -4.03 9.85
CA THR A 21 17.30 -5.36 9.29
C THR A 21 18.57 -6.22 9.33
N VAL A 22 19.70 -5.64 8.93
CA VAL A 22 21.01 -6.33 9.01
C VAL A 22 21.42 -6.58 10.46
N GLN A 23 21.16 -5.66 11.40
CA GLN A 23 21.41 -5.88 12.83
C GLN A 23 20.59 -7.04 13.37
N THR A 24 19.31 -7.11 13.04
CA THR A 24 18.42 -8.21 13.43
C THR A 24 18.89 -9.54 12.82
N TRP A 25 19.29 -9.57 11.56
CA TRP A 25 19.86 -10.76 10.92
C TRP A 25 21.19 -11.19 11.53
N ILE A 26 21.99 -10.24 12.00
CA ILE A 26 23.21 -10.52 12.77
C ILE A 26 22.88 -11.09 14.16
N GLU A 27 21.85 -10.58 14.83
CA GLU A 27 21.41 -11.05 16.15
C GLU A 27 20.74 -12.42 16.11
N GLN A 28 20.16 -12.77 14.96
CA GLN A 28 19.52 -14.05 14.69
C GLN A 28 20.45 -15.07 14.01
N ASP A 29 21.75 -14.78 13.93
CA ASP A 29 22.77 -15.62 13.28
C ASP A 29 22.45 -15.99 11.81
N VAL A 30 21.72 -15.12 11.10
CA VAL A 30 21.41 -15.23 9.66
C VAL A 30 22.63 -14.81 8.82
N ILE A 31 23.42 -13.85 9.32
CA ILE A 31 24.71 -13.43 8.76
C ILE A 31 25.77 -13.55 9.82
N ASP A 32 26.81 -14.35 9.54
CA ASP A 32 27.96 -14.47 10.43
C ASP A 32 28.62 -13.12 10.68
N SER A 33 28.73 -12.77 11.96
CA SER A 33 29.30 -11.50 12.41
C SER A 33 30.19 -11.66 13.65
N TRP A 34 31.09 -10.70 13.86
CA TRP A 34 31.86 -10.59 15.09
C TRP A 34 31.93 -9.14 15.59
N LYS A 35 32.31 -8.95 16.85
CA LYS A 35 32.59 -7.62 17.41
C LYS A 35 34.09 -7.30 17.30
N THR A 36 34.39 -6.08 16.91
CA THR A 36 35.74 -5.51 17.03
C THR A 36 36.04 -5.15 18.49
N PRO A 37 37.31 -4.92 18.87
CA PRO A 37 37.66 -4.45 20.21
C PRO A 37 36.93 -3.16 20.64
N GLY A 38 36.55 -2.30 19.69
CA GLY A 38 35.72 -1.10 19.92
C GLY A 38 34.20 -1.36 20.02
N GLY A 39 33.77 -2.63 20.07
CA GLY A 39 32.36 -3.00 20.27
C GLY A 39 31.49 -3.00 19.00
N HIS A 40 31.98 -2.48 17.87
CA HIS A 40 31.22 -2.46 16.62
C HIS A 40 31.17 -3.85 15.95
N ARG A 41 29.98 -4.22 15.43
CA ARG A 41 29.78 -5.43 14.63
C ARG A 41 30.41 -5.30 13.24
N ARG A 42 30.95 -6.40 12.74
CA ARG A 42 31.51 -6.57 11.40
C ARG A 42 31.04 -7.89 10.81
N VAL A 43 30.87 -7.89 9.49
CA VAL A 43 30.47 -9.05 8.70
C VAL A 43 31.39 -9.21 7.50
N ARG A 44 31.53 -10.43 6.99
CA ARG A 44 32.28 -10.68 5.76
C ARG A 44 31.42 -10.35 4.53
N ARG A 45 32.03 -9.76 3.50
CA ARG A 45 31.34 -9.45 2.24
C ARG A 45 30.80 -10.71 1.57
N SER A 46 31.54 -11.81 1.60
CA SER A 46 31.09 -13.10 1.06
C SER A 46 29.77 -13.60 1.70
N ALA A 47 29.65 -13.53 3.02
CA ALA A 47 28.44 -13.93 3.76
C ALA A 47 27.23 -13.07 3.42
N VAL A 48 27.44 -11.76 3.28
CA VAL A 48 26.39 -10.80 2.87
C VAL A 48 25.90 -11.09 1.45
N LEU A 49 26.81 -11.36 0.51
CA LEU A 49 26.45 -11.70 -0.87
C LEU A 49 25.71 -13.05 -0.96
N ALA A 50 26.15 -14.05 -0.20
CA ALA A 50 25.48 -15.35 -0.15
C ALA A 50 24.07 -15.27 0.48
N LEU A 51 23.84 -14.35 1.42
CA LEU A 51 22.49 -14.08 1.91
C LEU A 51 21.65 -13.39 0.84
N ARG A 52 22.21 -12.42 0.13
CA ARG A 52 21.52 -11.73 -0.97
C ARG A 52 21.03 -12.72 -2.02
N GLU A 53 21.86 -13.68 -2.42
CA GLU A 53 21.49 -14.74 -3.35
C GLU A 53 20.36 -15.63 -2.80
N ARG A 54 20.40 -15.98 -1.52
CA ARG A 54 19.31 -16.74 -0.86
C ARG A 54 18.00 -15.95 -0.77
N LEU A 55 18.07 -14.64 -0.56
CA LEU A 55 16.90 -13.76 -0.54
C LEU A 55 16.29 -13.60 -1.93
N ILE A 56 17.12 -13.50 -2.97
CA ILE A 56 16.68 -13.48 -4.37
C ILE A 56 16.03 -14.82 -4.73
N ALA A 57 16.65 -15.95 -4.38
CA ALA A 57 16.10 -17.29 -4.62
C ALA A 57 14.78 -17.55 -3.87
N ARG A 58 14.57 -16.92 -2.70
CA ARG A 58 13.26 -16.94 -1.99
C ARG A 58 12.21 -16.06 -2.67
N ASN A 59 12.62 -15.02 -3.38
CA ASN A 59 11.71 -14.14 -4.13
C ASN A 59 11.22 -14.78 -5.43
N ASP A 60 11.93 -15.79 -5.95
CA ASP A 60 11.50 -16.59 -7.10
C ASP A 60 10.24 -17.44 -6.78
N GLU A 61 9.88 -17.69 -5.51
CA GLU A 61 8.63 -18.39 -5.16
C GLU A 61 7.38 -17.47 -5.13
N ALA A 62 7.55 -16.14 -5.26
CA ALA A 62 6.42 -15.21 -5.26
C ALA A 62 5.64 -15.31 -6.58
N VAL A 63 4.38 -15.73 -6.48
CA VAL A 63 3.51 -15.88 -7.65
C VAL A 63 3.16 -14.50 -8.22
N ILE A 64 3.55 -14.21 -9.47
CA ILE A 64 3.29 -12.92 -10.13
C ILE A 64 1.88 -12.94 -10.77
N PRO A 65 0.88 -12.21 -10.25
CA PRO A 65 -0.43 -12.11 -10.89
C PRO A 65 -0.33 -11.27 -12.17
N LEU A 66 -0.60 -11.90 -13.30
CA LEU A 66 -0.45 -11.34 -14.64
C LEU A 66 -1.79 -11.40 -15.37
N LEU A 67 -2.30 -10.26 -15.81
CA LEU A 67 -3.59 -10.18 -16.50
C LEU A 67 -3.37 -9.76 -17.95
N VAL A 68 -3.92 -10.51 -18.88
CA VAL A 68 -3.70 -10.34 -20.32
C VAL A 68 -5.03 -10.08 -21.03
N LEU A 69 -5.11 -8.99 -21.79
CA LEU A 69 -6.18 -8.74 -22.75
C LEU A 69 -5.68 -9.08 -24.15
N THR A 70 -6.26 -10.11 -24.75
CA THR A 70 -5.88 -10.61 -26.07
C THR A 70 -7.11 -11.07 -26.84
N ASP A 71 -7.03 -11.07 -28.17
CA ASP A 71 -8.08 -11.59 -29.07
C ASP A 71 -8.05 -13.13 -29.24
N GLY A 72 -7.15 -13.83 -28.55
CA GLY A 72 -7.18 -15.29 -28.37
C GLY A 72 -6.65 -16.14 -29.53
N GLU A 73 -6.88 -15.76 -30.79
CA GLU A 73 -6.48 -16.57 -31.97
C GLU A 73 -5.11 -16.24 -32.55
N SER A 74 -4.55 -15.05 -32.30
CA SER A 74 -3.24 -14.61 -32.84
C SER A 74 -2.38 -13.86 -31.83
N GLY A 75 -2.87 -13.71 -30.60
CA GLY A 75 -2.16 -13.01 -29.53
C GLY A 75 -1.40 -13.93 -28.59
N LEU A 76 -0.82 -13.34 -27.55
CA LEU A 76 0.04 -14.03 -26.58
C LEU A 76 -0.65 -15.21 -25.90
N GLN A 77 -0.09 -16.39 -26.09
CA GLN A 77 -0.65 -17.61 -25.50
C GLN A 77 -0.19 -17.75 -24.03
N PRO A 78 -1.08 -18.16 -23.11
CA PRO A 78 -0.72 -18.37 -21.71
C PRO A 78 0.50 -19.28 -21.51
N MET A 79 0.64 -20.31 -22.36
CA MET A 79 1.74 -21.26 -22.31
C MET A 79 3.09 -20.64 -22.69
N GLU A 80 3.11 -19.64 -23.57
CA GLU A 80 4.34 -18.91 -23.91
C GLU A 80 4.77 -18.02 -22.75
N LEU A 81 3.81 -17.34 -22.13
CA LEU A 81 4.04 -16.53 -20.94
C LEU A 81 4.50 -17.36 -19.73
N LEU A 82 3.95 -18.56 -19.50
CA LEU A 82 4.43 -19.46 -18.45
C LEU A 82 5.85 -19.97 -18.71
N ARG A 83 6.27 -20.11 -19.96
CA ARG A 83 7.66 -20.48 -20.27
C ARG A 83 8.63 -19.35 -19.98
N LEU A 84 8.20 -18.11 -20.20
CA LEU A 84 8.99 -16.90 -19.94
C LEU A 84 9.02 -16.53 -18.46
N VAL A 85 7.89 -16.71 -17.77
CA VAL A 85 7.70 -16.38 -16.36
C VAL A 85 7.04 -17.57 -15.65
N PRO A 86 7.82 -18.61 -15.27
CA PRO A 86 7.30 -19.86 -14.71
C PRO A 86 6.47 -19.71 -13.44
N ASN A 87 6.71 -18.64 -12.69
CA ASN A 87 6.05 -18.37 -11.42
C ASN A 87 4.89 -17.37 -11.57
N ALA A 88 4.42 -17.08 -12.79
CA ALA A 88 3.28 -16.20 -13.02
C ALA A 88 1.94 -16.95 -12.88
N ARG A 89 0.95 -16.30 -12.26
CA ARG A 89 -0.46 -16.68 -12.34
C ARG A 89 -1.13 -15.83 -13.41
N ILE A 90 -1.42 -16.44 -14.55
CA ILE A 90 -1.94 -15.73 -15.73
C ILE A 90 -3.47 -15.85 -15.77
N THR A 91 -4.14 -14.71 -15.89
CA THR A 91 -5.56 -14.63 -16.25
C THR A 91 -5.67 -13.96 -17.62
N THR A 92 -6.44 -14.56 -18.54
CA THR A 92 -6.67 -14.01 -19.88
C THR A 92 -8.12 -13.56 -20.03
N CYS A 93 -8.33 -12.37 -20.60
CA CYS A 93 -9.64 -11.84 -20.96
C CYS A 93 -9.71 -11.62 -22.47
N GLY A 94 -10.86 -11.90 -23.07
CA GLY A 94 -11.12 -11.66 -24.49
C GLY A 94 -11.66 -10.26 -24.79
N ASP A 95 -12.21 -9.58 -23.77
CA ASP A 95 -12.86 -8.28 -23.92
C ASP A 95 -12.45 -7.29 -22.81
N ALA A 96 -12.59 -6.00 -23.13
CA ALA A 96 -12.16 -4.91 -22.28
C ALA A 96 -12.95 -4.80 -20.97
N LEU A 97 -14.22 -5.21 -20.94
CA LEU A 97 -15.06 -5.10 -19.75
C LEU A 97 -14.66 -6.15 -18.71
N SER A 98 -14.55 -7.42 -19.14
CA SER A 98 -14.06 -8.51 -18.31
C SER A 98 -12.67 -8.20 -17.76
N PHE A 99 -11.78 -7.64 -18.59
CA PHE A 99 -10.44 -7.24 -18.17
C PHE A 99 -10.46 -6.18 -17.06
N LEU A 100 -11.30 -5.15 -17.15
CA LEU A 100 -11.41 -4.14 -16.08
C LEU A 100 -11.93 -4.71 -14.76
N ILE A 101 -12.89 -5.64 -14.82
CA ILE A 101 -13.44 -6.31 -13.65
C ILE A 101 -12.35 -7.14 -12.96
N GLU A 102 -11.63 -7.97 -13.72
CA GLU A 102 -10.56 -8.80 -13.20
C GLU A 102 -9.38 -7.97 -12.68
N ALA A 103 -9.02 -6.87 -13.36
CA ALA A 103 -7.98 -5.96 -12.88
C ALA A 103 -8.33 -5.38 -11.50
N GLY A 104 -9.58 -4.97 -11.30
CA GLY A 104 -10.05 -4.44 -10.02
C GLY A 104 -10.07 -5.47 -8.90
N HIS A 105 -10.42 -6.72 -9.21
CA HIS A 105 -10.52 -7.80 -8.23
C HIS A 105 -9.16 -8.41 -7.86
N GLN A 106 -8.33 -8.71 -8.87
CA GLN A 106 -7.07 -9.43 -8.68
C GLN A 106 -5.89 -8.52 -8.32
N LYS A 107 -5.98 -7.21 -8.62
CA LYS A 107 -4.88 -6.24 -8.46
C LYS A 107 -3.54 -6.78 -9.00
N PRO A 108 -3.47 -7.09 -10.31
CA PRO A 108 -2.30 -7.72 -10.91
C PRO A 108 -1.10 -6.76 -10.93
N ASP A 109 0.11 -7.33 -10.81
CA ASP A 109 1.36 -6.58 -10.87
C ASP A 109 1.70 -6.17 -12.31
N VAL A 110 1.26 -6.98 -13.29
CA VAL A 110 1.51 -6.76 -14.72
C VAL A 110 0.22 -6.92 -15.51
N LEU A 111 -0.06 -5.91 -16.32
CA LEU A 111 -1.15 -5.85 -17.30
C LEU A 111 -0.55 -5.91 -18.70
N ILE A 112 -0.87 -6.94 -19.47
CA ILE A 112 -0.53 -7.01 -20.89
C ILE A 112 -1.78 -6.71 -21.71
N ILE A 113 -1.71 -5.74 -22.61
CA ILE A 113 -2.88 -5.26 -23.36
C ILE A 113 -2.54 -5.23 -24.84
N GLU A 114 -3.27 -6.00 -25.64
CA GLU A 114 -3.18 -5.96 -27.10
C GLU A 114 -4.20 -4.96 -27.68
N ILE A 115 -3.73 -3.99 -28.47
CA ILE A 115 -4.58 -2.98 -29.12
C ILE A 115 -4.25 -2.91 -30.61
N ALA A 116 -5.24 -3.18 -31.48
CA ALA A 116 -5.09 -3.04 -32.93
C ALA A 116 -5.23 -1.58 -33.40
N HIS A 117 -4.76 -1.30 -34.63
CA HIS A 117 -4.83 0.01 -35.31
C HIS A 117 -6.27 0.42 -35.68
N SER A 118 -7.12 0.64 -34.68
CA SER A 118 -8.48 1.22 -34.75
C SER A 118 -9.32 0.85 -33.50
N ASP A 119 -8.75 0.19 -32.50
CA ASP A 119 -9.49 -0.26 -31.32
C ASP A 119 -9.60 0.86 -30.25
N TRP A 120 -10.51 1.79 -30.53
CA TRP A 120 -10.84 2.90 -29.65
C TRP A 120 -11.38 2.44 -28.28
N GLY A 121 -12.02 1.26 -28.23
CA GLY A 121 -12.59 0.71 -27.00
C GLY A 121 -11.49 0.33 -26.00
N ARG A 122 -10.49 -0.44 -26.45
CA ARG A 122 -9.34 -0.79 -25.62
C ARG A 122 -8.45 0.42 -25.31
N LEU A 123 -8.36 1.39 -26.21
CA LEU A 123 -7.64 2.64 -25.94
C LEU A 123 -8.32 3.48 -24.85
N ALA A 124 -9.65 3.57 -24.86
CA ALA A 124 -10.42 4.22 -23.80
C ALA A 124 -10.29 3.47 -22.46
N MET A 125 -10.26 2.13 -22.50
CA MET A 125 -9.98 1.29 -21.33
C MET A 125 -8.58 1.58 -20.76
N LEU A 126 -7.55 1.62 -21.61
CA LEU A 126 -6.18 1.92 -21.23
C LEU A 126 -6.06 3.28 -20.52
N ARG A 127 -6.70 4.32 -21.07
CA ARG A 127 -6.78 5.65 -20.41
C ARG A 127 -7.32 5.55 -18.99
N ARG A 128 -8.39 4.77 -18.82
CA ARG A 128 -9.08 4.57 -17.54
C ARG A 128 -8.20 3.83 -16.52
N ILE A 129 -7.43 2.84 -16.98
CA ILE A 129 -6.44 2.12 -16.17
C ILE A 129 -5.29 3.04 -15.77
N LEU A 130 -4.80 3.86 -16.71
CA LEU A 130 -3.72 4.81 -16.46
C LEU A 130 -4.09 5.84 -15.38
N GLN A 131 -5.35 6.28 -15.36
CA GLN A 131 -5.91 7.21 -14.36
C GLN A 131 -6.37 6.53 -13.05
N SER A 132 -6.40 5.19 -13.01
CA SER A 132 -6.90 4.44 -11.86
C SER A 132 -5.89 4.39 -10.73
N ARG A 133 -6.19 5.06 -9.60
CA ARG A 133 -5.36 5.02 -8.38
C ARG A 133 -5.16 3.60 -7.83
N PRO A 134 -6.18 2.72 -7.76
CA PRO A 134 -5.98 1.34 -7.32
C PRO A 134 -4.99 0.53 -8.18
N LEU A 135 -4.86 0.84 -9.47
CA LEU A 135 -3.98 0.16 -10.41
C LEU A 135 -2.68 0.93 -10.68
N ALA A 136 -2.36 1.96 -9.88
CA ALA A 136 -1.16 2.78 -10.08
C ALA A 136 0.13 1.98 -9.90
N HIS A 137 0.09 0.88 -9.14
CA HIS A 137 1.20 -0.04 -8.92
C HIS A 137 1.48 -0.95 -10.12
N ALA A 138 0.47 -1.20 -10.95
CA ALA A 138 0.55 -2.18 -12.02
C ALA A 138 1.38 -1.64 -13.19
N ARG A 139 2.31 -2.48 -13.68
CA ARG A 139 3.03 -2.28 -14.93
C ARG A 139 2.11 -2.56 -16.10
N ILE A 140 2.22 -1.76 -17.16
CA ILE A 140 1.44 -1.95 -18.39
C ILE A 140 2.41 -2.25 -19.54
N VAL A 141 2.22 -3.39 -20.19
CA VAL A 141 2.87 -3.76 -21.44
C VAL A 141 1.82 -3.66 -22.54
N LEU A 142 1.91 -2.61 -23.35
CA LEU A 142 1.02 -2.36 -24.47
C LEU A 142 1.63 -2.98 -25.73
N ILE A 143 0.95 -3.95 -26.33
CA ILE A 143 1.34 -4.54 -27.61
C ILE A 143 0.41 -3.98 -28.68
N THR A 144 0.96 -3.29 -29.68
CA THR A 144 0.11 -2.58 -30.64
C THR A 144 0.76 -2.32 -31.99
N THR A 145 -0.06 -2.33 -33.05
CA THR A 145 0.31 -1.86 -34.39
C THR A 145 0.21 -0.34 -34.55
N MET A 146 -0.24 0.39 -33.53
CA MET A 146 -0.33 1.86 -33.57
C MET A 146 1.06 2.51 -33.51
N HIS A 147 1.20 3.66 -34.17
CA HIS A 147 2.43 4.45 -34.09
C HIS A 147 2.58 5.07 -32.69
N LEU A 148 3.82 5.08 -32.16
CA LEU A 148 4.13 5.57 -30.82
C LEU A 148 3.66 7.02 -30.58
N GLU A 149 3.77 7.88 -31.58
CA GLU A 149 3.32 9.27 -31.49
C GLU A 149 1.80 9.38 -31.28
N GLN A 150 1.02 8.52 -31.93
CA GLN A 150 -0.44 8.47 -31.72
C GLN A 150 -0.77 8.06 -30.29
N ILE A 151 -0.08 7.06 -29.76
CA ILE A 151 -0.26 6.59 -28.38
C ILE A 151 0.07 7.72 -27.38
N LYS A 152 1.20 8.42 -27.58
CA LYS A 152 1.58 9.56 -26.74
C LYS A 152 0.55 10.69 -26.77
N ILE A 153 -0.01 11.00 -27.93
CA ILE A 153 -1.09 12.00 -28.05
C ILE A 153 -2.32 11.55 -27.26
N ASP A 154 -2.68 10.27 -27.35
CA ASP A 154 -3.91 9.77 -26.76
C ASP A 154 -3.81 9.53 -25.24
N VAL A 155 -2.71 8.97 -24.74
CA VAL A 155 -2.59 8.53 -23.34
C VAL A 155 -1.39 9.13 -22.59
N GLY A 156 -0.58 9.95 -23.25
CA GLY A 156 0.64 10.52 -22.68
C GLY A 156 1.79 9.52 -22.61
N ASP A 157 2.96 10.01 -22.18
CA ASP A 157 4.08 9.16 -21.79
C ASP A 157 3.97 8.81 -20.30
N HIS A 158 4.12 7.54 -19.95
CA HIS A 158 3.92 7.09 -18.57
C HIS A 158 5.04 6.13 -18.16
N PRO A 159 5.75 6.38 -17.03
CA PRO A 159 6.91 5.56 -16.62
C PRO A 159 6.60 4.10 -16.30
N ARG A 160 5.32 3.73 -16.18
CA ARG A 160 4.85 2.37 -15.92
C ARG A 160 4.25 1.70 -17.15
N MET A 161 4.32 2.34 -18.32
CA MET A 161 3.80 1.82 -19.58
C MET A 161 4.95 1.62 -20.56
N GLN A 162 5.08 0.40 -21.09
CA GLN A 162 6.03 0.08 -22.13
C GLN A 162 5.28 -0.38 -23.37
N VAL A 163 5.62 0.19 -24.53
CA VAL A 163 4.98 -0.12 -25.80
C VAL A 163 5.89 -1.06 -26.59
N LEU A 164 5.34 -2.20 -27.02
CA LEU A 164 6.02 -3.19 -27.86
C LEU A 164 5.28 -3.37 -29.19
N PRO A 165 5.99 -3.60 -30.30
CA PRO A 165 5.35 -4.01 -31.55
C PRO A 165 4.83 -5.45 -31.43
N PRO A 166 3.88 -5.89 -32.29
CA PRO A 166 3.44 -7.28 -32.32
C PRO A 166 4.56 -8.26 -32.70
N THR A 167 5.61 -7.79 -33.37
CA THR A 167 6.80 -8.55 -33.77
C THR A 167 7.91 -8.54 -32.70
N HIS A 168 7.57 -8.33 -31.43
CA HIS A 168 8.55 -8.31 -30.35
C HIS A 168 9.23 -9.67 -30.18
N SER A 169 10.47 -9.65 -29.71
CA SER A 169 11.18 -10.87 -29.32
C SER A 169 10.81 -11.31 -27.90
N GLN A 170 11.08 -12.57 -27.57
CA GLN A 170 10.93 -13.09 -26.21
C GLN A 170 11.75 -12.29 -25.18
N GLU A 171 12.96 -11.86 -25.55
CA GLU A 171 13.81 -11.03 -24.68
C GLU A 171 13.18 -9.66 -24.41
N GLN A 172 12.59 -9.00 -25.41
CA GLN A 172 11.91 -7.72 -25.23
C GLN A 172 10.65 -7.84 -24.37
N LEU A 173 9.89 -8.93 -24.53
CA LEU A 173 8.73 -9.19 -23.70
C LEU A 173 9.13 -9.50 -22.25
N LEU A 174 10.14 -10.34 -22.08
CA LEU A 174 10.69 -10.65 -20.77
C LEU A 174 11.24 -9.40 -20.12
N GLU A 175 12.01 -8.56 -20.82
CA GLU A 175 12.47 -7.28 -20.29
C GLU A 175 11.29 -6.38 -19.91
N ALA A 176 10.24 -6.28 -20.71
CA ALA A 176 9.08 -5.47 -20.38
C ALA A 176 8.29 -5.96 -19.15
N ILE A 177 8.32 -7.27 -18.88
CA ILE A 177 7.69 -7.90 -17.71
C ILE A 177 8.62 -7.91 -16.48
N SER A 178 9.92 -8.17 -16.68
CA SER A 178 10.96 -8.43 -15.69
C SER A 178 11.75 -7.19 -15.29
N LEU A 179 11.71 -6.10 -16.06
CA LEU A 179 12.06 -4.80 -15.51
C LEU A 179 11.18 -4.65 -14.28
N PRO A 180 11.76 -4.59 -13.07
CA PRO A 180 10.96 -4.56 -11.86
C PRO A 180 9.93 -3.47 -12.09
N PRO A 181 8.65 -3.60 -11.65
CA PRO A 181 7.90 -2.38 -11.44
C PRO A 181 8.90 -1.51 -10.71
N GLN A 182 9.22 -0.35 -11.28
CA GLN A 182 9.43 0.74 -10.38
C GLN A 182 8.08 0.76 -9.64
N ARG A 183 7.99 0.00 -8.53
CA ARG A 183 7.74 0.65 -7.27
C ARG A 183 8.64 1.86 -7.38
N GLN A 184 8.08 2.92 -7.94
CA GLN A 184 8.14 4.16 -7.23
C GLN A 184 7.68 3.78 -5.81
N GLU A 185 8.60 3.25 -5.00
CA GLU A 185 9.18 4.11 -3.99
C GLU A 185 9.40 5.47 -4.66
N THR A 186 8.31 6.24 -4.79
CA THR A 186 8.41 7.63 -4.42
C THR A 186 8.98 7.53 -3.02
N GLY A 187 10.31 7.65 -2.94
CA GLY A 187 11.15 7.45 -1.77
C GLY A 187 10.95 8.54 -0.73
N LEU A 188 9.69 8.95 -0.55
CA LEU A 188 9.13 9.69 0.54
C LEU A 188 7.71 9.14 0.66
N LEU A 189 7.46 8.31 1.68
CA LEU A 189 6.07 8.15 2.14
C LEU A 189 5.52 9.57 2.29
N THR A 190 4.42 9.89 1.60
CA THR A 190 3.80 11.22 1.70
C THR A 190 3.17 11.48 3.07
N TYR A 191 3.30 10.52 3.98
CA TYR A 191 2.77 10.49 5.32
C TYR A 191 3.76 9.84 6.28
N PRO A 192 3.76 10.23 7.57
CA PRO A 192 4.63 9.61 8.56
C PRO A 192 4.20 8.18 8.86
N VAL A 193 5.18 7.35 9.21
CA VAL A 193 4.95 6.01 9.79
C VAL A 193 5.72 5.86 11.11
N PRO A 194 5.21 5.07 12.06
CA PRO A 194 5.92 4.74 13.28
C PRO A 194 7.28 4.08 13.02
N THR A 195 8.26 4.33 13.88
CA THR A 195 9.57 3.67 13.81
C THR A 195 9.49 2.15 13.99
N ASN A 196 8.40 1.65 14.56
CA ASN A 196 8.06 0.24 14.78
C ASN A 196 6.91 -0.23 13.87
N GLU A 197 6.74 0.36 12.69
CA GLU A 197 5.63 0.07 11.78
C GLU A 197 5.50 -1.42 11.43
N GLU A 198 6.61 -2.13 11.25
CA GLU A 198 6.57 -3.57 10.97
C GLU A 198 5.95 -4.36 12.15
N SER A 199 6.32 -4.02 13.39
CA SER A 199 5.73 -4.62 14.59
C SER A 199 4.24 -4.31 14.70
N ARG A 200 3.84 -3.06 14.41
CA ARG A 200 2.44 -2.63 14.40
C ARG A 200 1.63 -3.39 13.34
N LEU A 201 2.18 -3.62 12.15
CA LEU A 201 1.53 -4.40 11.09
C LEU A 201 1.38 -5.87 11.46
N ARG A 202 2.39 -6.48 12.11
CA ARG A 202 2.27 -7.84 12.64
C ARG A 202 1.22 -7.92 13.76
N ALA A 203 1.15 -6.92 14.62
CA ALA A 203 0.13 -6.83 15.67
C ALA A 203 -1.28 -6.72 15.07
N LEU A 204 -1.43 -5.89 14.03
CA LEU A 204 -2.66 -5.79 13.25
C LEU A 204 -3.08 -7.12 12.63
N GLU A 205 -2.15 -7.84 12.00
CA GLU A 205 -2.42 -9.15 11.41
C GLU A 205 -2.92 -10.15 12.47
N LYS A 206 -2.27 -10.20 13.63
CA LYS A 206 -2.67 -11.05 14.77
C LYS A 206 -4.04 -10.70 15.34
N SER A 207 -4.43 -9.43 15.31
CA SER A 207 -5.75 -9.01 15.82
C SER A 207 -6.93 -9.56 15.01
N HIS A 208 -6.70 -9.96 13.74
CA HIS A 208 -7.74 -10.34 12.78
C HIS A 208 -8.88 -9.30 12.60
N VAL A 209 -8.68 -8.06 13.03
CA VAL A 209 -9.73 -7.02 13.01
C VAL A 209 -10.20 -6.68 11.59
N LEU A 210 -9.31 -6.80 10.60
CA LEU A 210 -9.64 -6.52 9.19
C LEU A 210 -10.48 -7.62 8.53
N THR A 211 -10.26 -8.88 8.89
CA THR A 211 -10.92 -10.03 8.24
C THR A 211 -12.26 -10.41 8.89
N ARG A 212 -12.51 -9.95 10.13
CA ARG A 212 -13.78 -10.20 10.82
C ARG A 212 -14.94 -9.40 10.24
N GLY A 213 -16.16 -9.91 10.43
CA GLY A 213 -17.39 -9.24 10.01
C GLY A 213 -17.64 -7.89 10.70
N GLU A 214 -18.82 -7.33 10.45
CA GLU A 214 -19.27 -6.08 11.06
C GLU A 214 -19.41 -6.23 12.58
N GLN A 215 -19.03 -5.19 13.32
CA GLN A 215 -19.04 -5.17 14.78
C GLN A 215 -20.00 -4.08 15.26
N HIS A 216 -21.21 -4.50 15.66
CA HIS A 216 -22.29 -3.58 16.05
C HIS A 216 -21.85 -2.62 17.17
N GLU A 217 -21.04 -3.08 18.12
CA GLU A 217 -20.55 -2.23 19.21
C GLU A 217 -19.64 -1.09 18.73
N LEU A 218 -18.87 -1.29 17.65
CA LEU A 218 -18.07 -0.20 17.07
C LEU A 218 -18.96 0.82 16.34
N ASN A 219 -20.08 0.37 15.76
CA ASN A 219 -21.07 1.25 15.16
C ASN A 219 -21.72 2.15 16.22
N ASP A 220 -22.09 1.58 17.37
CA ASP A 220 -22.64 2.36 18.49
C ASP A 220 -21.65 3.42 18.99
N ILE A 221 -20.35 3.07 19.05
CA ILE A 221 -19.29 4.01 19.47
C ILE A 221 -19.16 5.18 18.50
N VAL A 222 -19.18 4.96 17.18
CA VAL A 222 -19.07 6.08 16.22
C VAL A 222 -20.33 6.95 16.20
N ILE A 223 -21.51 6.37 16.40
CA ILE A 223 -22.75 7.14 16.53
C ILE A 223 -22.67 8.03 17.78
N ALA A 224 -22.30 7.44 18.93
CA ALA A 224 -22.12 8.19 20.16
C ALA A 224 -21.05 9.28 20.03
N ALA A 225 -19.93 9.01 19.33
CA ALA A 225 -18.91 10.02 19.08
C ALA A 225 -19.45 11.19 18.24
N ALA A 226 -20.18 10.91 17.17
CA ALA A 226 -20.79 11.95 16.34
C ALA A 226 -21.76 12.83 17.15
N GLU A 227 -22.64 12.21 17.93
CA GLU A 227 -23.67 12.90 18.72
C GLU A 227 -23.08 13.71 19.89
N LEU A 228 -22.25 13.08 20.72
CA LEU A 228 -21.68 13.70 21.92
C LEU A 228 -20.71 14.84 21.60
N LEU A 229 -20.01 14.75 20.47
CA LEU A 229 -19.09 15.78 20.00
C LEU A 229 -19.73 16.76 19.01
N GLN A 230 -21.00 16.53 18.61
CA GLN A 230 -21.74 17.34 17.65
C GLN A 230 -21.00 17.51 16.30
N MET A 231 -20.42 16.41 15.82
CA MET A 231 -19.69 16.34 14.56
C MET A 231 -20.43 15.43 13.57
N PRO A 232 -20.55 15.83 12.29
CA PRO A 232 -21.35 15.10 11.31
C PRO A 232 -20.73 13.76 10.89
N ILE A 233 -19.43 13.57 11.11
CA ILE A 233 -18.70 12.38 10.69
C ILE A 233 -17.92 11.82 11.88
N ALA A 234 -18.00 10.51 12.08
CA ALA A 234 -17.20 9.79 13.06
C ALA A 234 -16.81 8.41 12.53
N LEU A 235 -15.58 7.98 12.78
CA LEU A 235 -14.99 6.78 12.21
C LEU A 235 -14.16 6.02 13.24
N VAL A 236 -14.33 4.69 13.27
CA VAL A 236 -13.31 3.77 13.77
C VAL A 236 -12.53 3.26 12.56
N THR A 237 -11.24 3.58 12.53
CA THR A 237 -10.37 3.33 11.39
C THR A 237 -9.26 2.35 11.77
N ILE A 238 -8.82 1.54 10.81
CA ILE A 238 -7.71 0.60 10.93
C ILE A 238 -6.73 0.83 9.79
N LEU A 239 -5.43 0.97 10.09
CA LEU A 239 -4.40 1.27 9.09
C LEU A 239 -3.63 0.01 8.71
N SER A 240 -3.83 -0.50 7.49
CA SER A 240 -2.96 -1.52 6.89
C SER A 240 -1.68 -0.89 6.34
N SER A 241 -0.84 -1.66 5.65
CA SER A 241 0.37 -1.14 5.00
C SER A 241 0.06 -0.02 4.00
N ASP A 242 -1.06 -0.08 3.29
CA ASP A 242 -1.40 0.77 2.14
C ASP A 242 -2.80 1.41 2.19
N ARG A 243 -3.67 1.00 3.12
CA ARG A 243 -5.07 1.46 3.21
C ARG A 243 -5.48 1.87 4.62
N GLN A 244 -6.47 2.77 4.69
CA GLN A 244 -7.26 3.06 5.88
C GLN A 244 -8.63 2.43 5.71
N TRP A 245 -8.93 1.41 6.49
CA TRP A 245 -10.22 0.71 6.52
C TRP A 245 -11.14 1.34 7.55
N PHE A 246 -12.42 1.53 7.23
CA PHE A 246 -13.40 2.11 8.15
C PHE A 246 -14.22 0.98 8.75
N LYS A 247 -13.80 0.54 9.94
CA LYS A 247 -14.41 -0.60 10.62
C LYS A 247 -15.80 -0.29 11.17
N ALA A 248 -16.00 0.95 11.58
CA ALA A 248 -17.30 1.55 11.82
C ALA A 248 -17.30 2.98 11.29
N ARG A 249 -18.44 3.45 10.81
CA ARG A 249 -18.57 4.79 10.21
C ARG A 249 -19.95 5.39 10.43
N HIS A 250 -19.97 6.69 10.69
CA HIS A 250 -21.15 7.54 10.68
C HIS A 250 -20.89 8.75 9.77
N GLY A 251 -21.87 9.17 8.98
CA GLY A 251 -21.78 10.35 8.10
C GLY A 251 -21.02 10.16 6.79
N LEU A 252 -20.50 8.96 6.49
CA LEU A 252 -19.84 8.61 5.23
C LEU A 252 -20.32 7.25 4.70
N THR A 253 -20.41 7.12 3.37
CA THR A 253 -20.83 5.87 2.70
C THR A 253 -19.67 4.96 2.34
N VAL A 254 -18.51 5.55 1.96
CA VAL A 254 -17.27 4.85 1.62
C VAL A 254 -16.76 3.97 2.77
N THR A 255 -16.14 2.84 2.44
CA THR A 255 -15.67 1.83 3.40
C THR A 255 -14.19 1.94 3.73
N ASP A 256 -13.41 2.65 2.91
CA ASP A 256 -11.97 2.75 3.04
C ASP A 256 -11.42 3.89 2.17
N THR A 257 -10.17 4.28 2.45
CA THR A 257 -9.39 5.25 1.67
C THR A 257 -7.94 4.79 1.52
N PRO A 258 -7.19 5.28 0.52
CA PRO A 258 -5.75 5.04 0.48
C PRO A 258 -5.10 5.57 1.75
N ARG A 259 -4.15 4.83 2.34
CA ARG A 259 -3.46 5.27 3.55
C ARG A 259 -2.77 6.61 3.35
N ALA A 260 -2.34 6.92 2.13
CA ALA A 260 -1.75 8.22 1.80
C ALA A 260 -2.65 9.43 2.08
N TRP A 261 -3.97 9.25 2.19
CA TRP A 261 -4.90 10.35 2.49
C TRP A 261 -5.29 10.40 3.96
N ALA A 262 -4.86 9.42 4.75
CA ALA A 262 -5.28 9.25 6.13
C ALA A 262 -4.67 10.33 7.04
N PHE A 263 -5.52 11.19 7.60
CA PHE A 263 -5.18 12.00 8.79
C PHE A 263 -4.68 11.10 9.94
N CYS A 264 -5.24 9.88 10.03
CA CYS A 264 -4.94 8.90 11.07
C CYS A 264 -3.47 8.48 11.11
N ASN A 265 -2.70 8.64 10.02
CA ASN A 265 -1.25 8.41 10.04
C ASN A 265 -0.55 9.26 11.10
N TYR A 266 -1.02 10.49 11.32
CA TYR A 266 -0.47 11.39 12.33
C TYR A 266 -1.01 11.06 13.71
N THR A 267 -2.27 10.64 13.81
CA THR A 267 -2.91 10.22 15.05
C THR A 267 -2.22 9.03 15.71
N ILE A 268 -1.87 8.00 14.93
CA ILE A 268 -1.20 6.80 15.48
C ILE A 268 0.23 7.08 15.99
N MET A 269 0.81 8.23 15.61
CA MET A 269 2.11 8.69 16.09
C MET A 269 2.03 9.43 17.43
N GLN A 270 0.83 9.80 17.88
CA GLN A 270 0.63 10.55 19.12
C GLN A 270 0.29 9.62 20.29
N ASN A 271 0.67 10.05 21.50
CA ASN A 271 0.19 9.44 22.74
C ASN A 271 -1.13 10.04 23.23
N GLY A 272 -1.53 11.19 22.68
CA GLY A 272 -2.77 11.90 23.01
C GLY A 272 -3.62 12.19 21.78
N ILE A 273 -4.56 13.12 21.93
CA ILE A 273 -5.41 13.56 20.83
C ILE A 273 -4.60 14.31 19.77
N PHE A 274 -4.86 14.01 18.50
CA PHE A 274 -4.38 14.80 17.36
C PHE A 274 -5.54 15.63 16.82
N VAL A 275 -5.36 16.94 16.72
CA VAL A 275 -6.40 17.89 16.30
C VAL A 275 -5.88 18.73 15.13
N LEU A 276 -6.74 18.89 14.12
CA LEU A 276 -6.62 19.86 13.04
C LEU A 276 -7.86 20.73 13.06
N GLU A 277 -7.70 21.98 13.47
CA GLU A 277 -8.81 22.93 13.53
C GLU A 277 -9.31 23.32 12.14
N ASP A 278 -8.37 23.44 11.18
CA ASP A 278 -8.64 23.68 9.77
C ASP A 278 -7.58 23.03 8.85
N ALA A 279 -7.96 21.94 8.19
CA ALA A 279 -7.10 21.12 7.35
C ALA A 279 -6.63 21.83 6.07
N ILE A 280 -7.35 22.86 5.58
CA ILE A 280 -6.91 23.59 4.39
C ILE A 280 -5.73 24.53 4.69
N LEU A 281 -5.58 24.94 5.95
CA LEU A 281 -4.48 25.79 6.42
C LEU A 281 -3.25 24.99 6.82
N ASP A 282 -3.40 23.67 7.02
CA ASP A 282 -2.31 22.79 7.38
C ASP A 282 -1.56 22.31 6.13
N GLN A 283 -0.29 22.69 6.01
CA GLN A 283 0.55 22.36 4.85
C GLN A 283 0.65 20.84 4.58
N ARG A 284 0.44 19.99 5.60
CA ARG A 284 0.46 18.53 5.45
C ARG A 284 -0.78 18.00 4.73
N PHE A 285 -1.89 18.74 4.75
CA PHE A 285 -3.20 18.28 4.30
C PHE A 285 -3.88 19.22 3.30
N SER A 286 -3.35 20.42 3.05
CA SER A 286 -3.96 21.42 2.18
C SER A 286 -4.15 20.95 0.73
N SER A 287 -3.37 19.96 0.28
CA SER A 287 -3.50 19.30 -1.03
C SER A 287 -4.06 17.87 -0.96
N ASN A 288 -4.57 17.44 0.19
CA ASN A 288 -5.14 16.11 0.37
C ASN A 288 -6.51 16.03 -0.33
N PRO A 289 -6.79 14.99 -1.14
CA PRO A 289 -8.09 14.83 -1.79
C PRO A 289 -9.29 14.89 -0.83
N LEU A 290 -9.16 14.42 0.42
CA LEU A 290 -10.24 14.51 1.41
C LEU A 290 -10.55 15.95 1.84
N VAL A 291 -9.65 16.90 1.57
CA VAL A 291 -9.78 18.34 1.89
C VAL A 291 -10.19 19.14 0.65
N THR A 292 -9.54 18.88 -0.49
CA THR A 292 -9.72 19.67 -1.73
C THR A 292 -10.91 19.22 -2.58
N GLU A 293 -11.35 17.97 -2.41
CA GLU A 293 -12.49 17.37 -3.10
C GLU A 293 -13.53 16.91 -2.06
N GLU A 294 -14.68 16.41 -2.50
CA GLU A 294 -15.66 15.80 -1.60
C GLU A 294 -15.00 14.66 -0.76
N PRO A 295 -15.19 14.63 0.57
CA PRO A 295 -16.23 15.33 1.34
C PRO A 295 -15.85 16.74 1.84
N SER A 296 -14.74 17.33 1.39
CA SER A 296 -14.26 18.67 1.75
C SER A 296 -14.02 18.84 3.26
N ILE A 297 -13.27 17.92 3.86
CA ILE A 297 -12.95 17.92 5.30
C ILE A 297 -12.16 19.18 5.66
N ARG A 298 -12.61 19.85 6.72
CA ARG A 298 -11.96 21.01 7.31
C ARG A 298 -11.49 20.74 8.73
N PHE A 299 -12.27 20.04 9.53
CA PHE A 299 -11.88 19.70 10.90
C PHE A 299 -11.60 18.21 11.05
N TYR A 300 -10.59 17.88 11.85
CA TYR A 300 -10.28 16.52 12.28
C TYR A 300 -9.87 16.50 13.75
N ALA A 301 -10.43 15.59 14.54
CA ALA A 301 -9.87 15.22 15.83
C ALA A 301 -9.87 13.70 15.98
N GLY A 302 -8.74 13.13 16.38
CA GLY A 302 -8.60 11.69 16.50
C GLY A 302 -7.67 11.26 17.62
N ILE A 303 -7.87 10.03 18.07
CA ILE A 303 -7.04 9.38 19.07
C ILE A 303 -6.78 7.93 18.67
N ALA A 304 -5.57 7.46 18.93
CA ALA A 304 -5.14 6.12 18.55
C ALA A 304 -5.96 5.05 19.28
N ILE A 305 -6.41 4.05 18.52
CA ILE A 305 -6.92 2.80 19.06
C ILE A 305 -5.75 1.84 19.13
N ARG A 306 -5.52 1.28 20.32
CA ARG A 306 -4.38 0.43 20.61
C ARG A 306 -4.83 -0.98 20.94
N ASP A 307 -3.98 -1.94 20.66
CA ASP A 307 -4.16 -3.29 21.17
C ASP A 307 -3.66 -3.43 22.62
N ALA A 308 -3.81 -4.63 23.17
CA ALA A 308 -3.39 -4.98 24.53
C ALA A 308 -1.87 -4.83 24.75
N ASP A 309 -1.07 -4.96 23.69
CA ASP A 309 0.38 -4.76 23.69
C ASP A 309 0.76 -3.27 23.47
N GLY A 310 -0.23 -2.40 23.29
CA GLY A 310 -0.08 -0.95 23.12
C GLY A 310 0.22 -0.50 21.68
N TYR A 311 0.20 -1.41 20.69
CA TYR A 311 0.40 -1.06 19.28
C TYR A 311 -0.82 -0.29 18.74
N PRO A 312 -0.61 0.88 18.10
CA PRO A 312 -1.72 1.66 17.54
C PRO A 312 -2.21 1.02 16.23
N LEU A 313 -3.32 0.30 16.27
CA LEU A 313 -3.86 -0.38 15.08
C LEU A 313 -4.58 0.59 14.13
N GLY A 314 -5.09 1.70 14.68
CA GLY A 314 -5.75 2.76 13.92
C GLY A 314 -6.25 3.88 14.84
N ALA A 315 -7.43 4.44 14.57
CA ALA A 315 -7.92 5.58 15.35
C ALA A 315 -9.45 5.65 15.41
N LEU A 316 -9.96 6.13 16.54
CA LEU A 316 -11.29 6.74 16.64
C LEU A 316 -11.14 8.22 16.31
N CYS A 317 -11.89 8.71 15.34
CA CYS A 317 -11.85 10.12 14.97
C CYS A 317 -13.21 10.69 14.61
N VAL A 318 -13.34 12.00 14.76
CA VAL A 318 -14.48 12.82 14.33
C VAL A 318 -14.00 13.86 13.32
N LEU A 319 -14.85 14.17 12.35
CA LEU A 319 -14.53 15.10 11.25
C LEU A 319 -15.71 16.04 10.98
N ASP A 320 -15.39 17.23 10.46
CA ASP A 320 -16.39 18.20 9.97
C ASP A 320 -15.91 18.84 8.66
N ARG A 321 -16.86 19.32 7.86
CA ARG A 321 -16.65 20.10 6.64
C ARG A 321 -16.48 21.60 6.91
N HIS A 322 -16.58 22.00 8.18
CA HIS A 322 -16.30 23.35 8.66
C HIS A 322 -15.14 23.33 9.67
N PRO A 323 -14.34 24.40 9.74
CA PRO A 323 -13.34 24.54 10.80
C PRO A 323 -13.99 24.50 12.19
N ARG A 324 -13.32 23.88 13.16
CA ARG A 324 -13.80 23.76 14.55
C ARG A 324 -12.64 23.84 15.53
N SER A 325 -12.93 24.31 16.74
CA SER A 325 -12.12 24.09 17.93
C SER A 325 -12.78 23.02 18.80
N ILE A 326 -11.99 22.20 19.50
CA ILE A 326 -12.51 21.15 20.39
C ILE A 326 -12.23 21.46 21.86
N ALA A 327 -13.29 21.60 22.66
CA ALA A 327 -13.20 21.90 24.08
C ALA A 327 -12.63 20.71 24.88
N SER A 328 -11.99 20.97 26.03
CA SER A 328 -11.39 19.91 26.86
C SER A 328 -12.37 18.79 27.21
N GLU A 329 -13.62 19.12 27.56
CA GLU A 329 -14.66 18.14 27.87
C GLU A 329 -14.98 17.23 26.67
N GLN A 330 -14.95 17.76 25.44
CA GLN A 330 -15.15 16.95 24.22
C GLN A 330 -13.93 16.05 23.96
N GLN A 331 -12.71 16.53 24.26
CA GLN A 331 -11.50 15.71 24.18
C GLN A 331 -11.56 14.54 25.17
N ASP A 332 -11.98 14.79 26.41
CA ASP A 332 -12.15 13.74 27.43
C ASP A 332 -13.17 12.68 27.00
N LYS A 333 -14.29 13.10 26.40
CA LYS A 333 -15.28 12.18 25.82
C LYS A 333 -14.69 11.34 24.69
N LEU A 334 -13.93 11.96 23.77
CA LEU A 334 -13.29 11.24 22.68
C LEU A 334 -12.27 10.20 23.18
N VAL A 335 -11.48 10.58 24.20
CA VAL A 335 -10.51 9.68 24.85
C VAL A 335 -11.23 8.48 25.47
N ALA A 336 -12.32 8.71 26.20
CA ALA A 336 -13.10 7.64 26.82
C ALA A 336 -13.70 6.68 25.78
N LEU A 337 -14.27 7.20 24.70
CA LEU A 337 -14.84 6.39 23.60
C LEU A 337 -13.76 5.59 22.87
N ALA A 338 -12.56 6.15 22.68
CA ALA A 338 -11.47 5.44 22.04
C ALA A 338 -10.90 4.31 22.90
N ARG A 339 -10.90 4.47 24.22
CA ARG A 339 -10.59 3.39 25.15
C ARG A 339 -11.59 2.25 24.99
N LEU A 340 -12.88 2.55 24.96
CA LEU A 340 -13.92 1.54 24.70
C LEU A 340 -13.74 0.85 23.34
N ALA A 341 -13.40 1.59 22.29
CA ALA A 341 -13.13 1.01 20.97
C ALA A 341 -11.90 0.08 20.98
N SER A 342 -10.86 0.45 21.72
CA SER A 342 -9.65 -0.37 21.91
C SER A 342 -9.98 -1.67 22.65
N GLU A 343 -10.70 -1.58 23.78
CA GLU A 343 -11.15 -2.74 24.54
C GLU A 343 -12.00 -3.69 23.67
N LYS A 344 -12.86 -3.15 22.81
CA LYS A 344 -13.63 -3.96 21.86
C LYS A 344 -12.72 -4.66 20.88
N ILE A 345 -11.82 -3.95 20.21
CA ILE A 345 -10.89 -4.55 19.25
C ILE A 345 -10.04 -5.66 19.91
N ASP A 346 -9.59 -5.44 21.15
CA ASP A 346 -8.82 -6.41 21.93
C ASP A 346 -9.61 -7.64 22.36
N GLN A 347 -10.82 -7.47 22.90
CA GLN A 347 -11.67 -8.58 23.35
C GLN A 347 -11.89 -9.62 22.25
N TYR A 348 -11.91 -9.16 20.99
CA TYR A 348 -12.11 -10.03 19.85
C TYR A 348 -10.81 -10.76 19.43
N ALA A 349 -9.62 -10.23 19.72
CA ALA A 349 -8.35 -10.89 19.41
C ALA A 349 -8.14 -12.21 20.18
N TYR A 350 -8.78 -12.38 21.34
CA TYR A 350 -8.58 -13.53 22.23
C TYR A 350 -9.72 -14.58 22.23
N GLN A 351 -10.74 -14.43 21.37
CA GLN A 351 -11.86 -15.38 21.24
C GLN A 351 -11.69 -16.37 20.08
N SER A 352 -10.46 -16.83 19.80
CA SER A 352 -10.15 -17.79 18.72
C SER A 352 -9.51 -19.06 19.23
#